data_AF-A0A515KPJ3-F1
#
_entry.id   AF-A0A515KPJ3-F1
#
_cell.length_a   1.000
_cell.length_b   1.000
_cell.length_c   1.000
_cell.angle_alpha   90.00
_cell.angle_beta   90.00
_cell.angle_gamma   90.00
#
_symmetry.space_group_name_H-M   'P 1'
#
loop_
_entity.id
_entity.type
_entity.pdbx_description
1 polymer ?
#
loop_
_entity_poly.entity_id
_entity_poly.type
_entity_poly.pdbx_seq_one_letter_code
_entity_poly.pdbx_strand_id
1 'polypeptide(L)' 'MSPTIEKAIAALEAMPEEMRENAVAHLVRQADKFKALQSAIDEGMADVEAGRIFPWDPEDILRRAKIQP' A
#
# COMPACT_ATOMS: atom_id res chain seq x y z
N MET A 1 -17.60 -12.78 -3.25
CA MET A 1 -17.21 -11.37 -2.97
C MET A 1 -18.08 -10.84 -1.86
N SER A 2 -17.71 -9.73 -1.20
CA SER A 2 -18.62 -9.12 -0.23
C SER A 2 -19.73 -8.33 -0.95
N PRO A 3 -20.95 -8.27 -0.42
CA PRO A 3 -22.04 -7.48 -1.01
C PRO A 3 -21.70 -5.99 -1.21
N THR A 4 -20.80 -5.47 -0.39
CA THR A 4 -20.29 -4.10 -0.50
C THR A 4 -19.43 -3.91 -1.74
N ILE A 5 -18.58 -4.88 -2.07
CA ILE A 5 -17.71 -4.82 -3.26
C ILE A 5 -18.56 -4.92 -4.53
N GLU A 6 -19.56 -5.80 -4.55
CA GLU A 6 -20.47 -5.94 -5.70
C GLU A 6 -21.23 -4.64 -5.98
N LYS A 7 -21.73 -3.96 -4.94
CA LYS A 7 -22.36 -2.64 -5.06
C LYS A 7 -21.38 -1.56 -5.54
N ALA A 8 -20.14 -1.59 -5.08
CA ALA A 8 -19.11 -0.64 -5.50
C ALA A 8 -18.75 -0.80 -6.99
N ILE A 9 -18.66 -2.04 -7.48
CA ILE A 9 -18.42 -2.33 -8.90
C ILE A 9 -19.59 -1.83 -9.75
N ALA A 10 -20.83 -2.17 -9.38
CA ALA A 10 -22.01 -1.69 -10.10
C ALA A 10 -22.10 -0.15 -10.13
N ALA A 11 -21.72 0.51 -9.02
CA ALA A 11 -21.67 1.98 -8.96
C ALA A 11 -20.58 2.57 -9.88
N LEU A 12 -19.42 1.92 -9.99
CA LEU A 12 -18.35 2.32 -10.92
C LEU A 12 -18.77 2.15 -12.38
N GLU A 13 -19.42 1.04 -12.72
CA GLU A 13 -19.89 0.77 -14.08
C GLU A 13 -20.93 1.77 -14.55
N ALA A 14 -21.78 2.26 -13.63
CA ALA A 14 -22.81 3.26 -13.90
C ALA A 14 -22.27 4.70 -14.08
N MET A 15 -20.99 4.96 -13.81
CA MET A 15 -20.39 6.28 -13.98
C MET A 15 -20.16 6.63 -15.46
N PRO A 16 -20.18 7.93 -15.82
CA PRO A 16 -19.66 8.39 -17.10
C PRO A 16 -18.21 7.95 -17.31
N GLU A 17 -17.83 7.67 -18.56
CA GLU A 17 -16.54 7.07 -18.91
C GLU A 17 -15.34 7.84 -18.34
N GLU A 18 -15.30 9.16 -18.52
CA GLU A 18 -14.23 10.02 -18.02
C GLU A 18 -14.08 9.97 -16.48
N MET A 19 -15.20 9.87 -15.75
CA MET A 19 -15.17 9.74 -14.29
C MET A 19 -14.74 8.33 -13.86
N ARG A 20 -15.18 7.31 -14.62
CA ARG A 20 -14.84 5.91 -14.38
C ARG A 20 -13.34 5.67 -14.58
N GLU A 21 -12.74 6.22 -15.62
CA GLU A 21 -11.29 6.11 -15.86
C GLU A 21 -10.48 6.68 -14.69
N ASN A 22 -10.85 7.87 -14.21
CA ASN A 22 -10.20 8.51 -13.07
C ASN A 22 -10.36 7.69 -11.78
N ALA A 23 -11.56 7.16 -11.53
CA ALA A 23 -11.84 6.32 -10.37
C ALA A 23 -11.05 5.00 -10.42
N VAL A 24 -11.03 4.33 -11.57
CA VAL A 24 -10.25 3.10 -11.80
C VAL A 24 -8.76 3.36 -11.60
N ALA A 25 -8.23 4.44 -12.18
CA ALA A 25 -6.82 4.82 -12.01
C ALA A 25 -6.48 5.08 -10.52
N HIS A 26 -7.38 5.70 -9.76
CA HIS A 26 -7.19 5.87 -8.33
C HIS A 26 -7.15 4.52 -7.60
N LEU A 27 -8.11 3.62 -7.88
CA LEU A 27 -8.19 2.31 -7.23
C LEU A 27 -6.97 1.44 -7.53
N VAL A 28 -6.47 1.46 -8.77
CA VAL A 28 -5.23 0.78 -9.16
C VAL A 28 -4.05 1.31 -8.35
N ARG A 29 -3.88 2.64 -8.23
CA ARG A 29 -2.83 3.23 -7.40
C ARG A 29 -2.92 2.81 -5.92
N GLN A 30 -4.13 2.69 -5.37
CA GLN A 30 -4.28 2.21 -3.99
C GLN A 30 -3.90 0.74 -3.88
N ALA A 31 -4.30 -0.09 -4.85
CA ALA A 31 -3.94 -1.51 -4.87
C ALA A 31 -2.41 -1.69 -4.91
N ASP A 32 -1.70 -0.90 -5.70
CA ASP A 32 -0.24 -0.94 -5.76
C ASP A 32 0.41 -0.52 -4.43
N LYS A 33 -0.13 0.50 -3.76
CA LYS A 33 0.32 0.89 -2.41
C LYS A 33 0.10 -0.22 -1.39
N PHE A 34 -1.06 -0.90 -1.44
CA PHE A 34 -1.33 -2.01 -0.53
C PHE A 34 -0.40 -3.20 -0.78
N LYS A 35 -0.06 -3.50 -2.04
CA LYS A 35 0.94 -4.53 -2.36
C LYS A 35 2.33 -4.15 -1.84
N ALA A 36 2.74 -2.90 -2.01
CA ALA A 36 4.01 -2.41 -1.48
C ALA A 36 4.06 -2.50 0.06
N LEU A 37 2.96 -2.13 0.73
CA LEU A 37 2.83 -2.25 2.18
C LEU A 37 2.89 -3.71 2.63
N GLN A 38 2.20 -4.62 1.93
CA GLN A 38 2.25 -6.04 2.23
C GLN A 38 3.69 -6.56 2.13
N SER A 39 4.40 -6.23 1.05
CA SER A 39 5.80 -6.62 0.89
C SER A 39 6.70 -6.10 2.00
N ALA A 40 6.49 -4.85 2.46
CA ALA A 40 7.27 -4.27 3.55
C ALA A 40 6.97 -4.94 4.90
N ILE A 41 5.72 -5.35 5.13
CA ILE A 41 5.33 -6.12 6.31
C ILE A 41 5.99 -7.50 6.26
N ASP A 42 5.93 -8.19 5.13
CA ASP A 42 6.53 -9.51 4.97
C ASP A 42 8.05 -9.47 5.21
N GLU A 43 8.74 -8.45 4.71
CA GLU A 43 10.17 -8.18 4.98
C GLU A 43 10.42 -7.96 6.49
N GLY A 44 9.63 -7.10 7.13
CA GLY A 44 9.74 -6.86 8.56
C GLY A 44 9.47 -8.10 9.41
N MET A 45 8.53 -8.96 9.00
CA MET A 45 8.26 -10.23 9.67
C MET A 45 9.44 -11.21 9.50
N ALA A 46 10.06 -11.27 8.33
CA ALA A 46 11.27 -12.07 8.10
C ALA A 46 12.46 -11.58 8.94
N ASP A 47 12.59 -10.26 9.14
CA ASP A 47 13.58 -9.68 10.06
C ASP A 47 13.32 -10.05 11.51
N VAL A 48 12.05 -10.04 11.93
CA VAL A 48 11.62 -10.49 13.27
C VAL A 48 11.98 -11.96 13.49
N GLU A 49 11.63 -12.83 12.55
CA GLU A 49 11.94 -14.27 12.62
C GLU A 49 13.44 -14.56 12.65
N ALA A 50 14.24 -13.75 11.95
CA ALA A 50 15.69 -13.85 11.95
C ALA A 50 16.37 -13.16 13.16
N GLY A 51 15.59 -12.58 14.08
CA GLY A 51 16.11 -11.86 15.25
C GLY A 51 16.78 -10.52 14.93
N ARG A 52 16.57 -9.96 13.74
CA ARG A 52 17.08 -8.64 13.30
C ARG A 52 16.15 -7.50 13.72
N ILE A 53 15.71 -7.51 14.98
CA ILE A 53 14.83 -6.48 15.53
C ILE A 53 15.70 -5.44 16.25
N PHE A 54 15.67 -4.20 15.77
CA PHE A 54 16.37 -3.09 16.40
C PHE A 54 15.34 -2.16 17.05
N PRO A 55 15.64 -1.57 18.22
CA PRO A 55 14.83 -0.50 18.78
C PRO A 55 14.68 0.61 17.74
N TRP A 56 13.45 1.09 17.57
CA TRP A 56 13.17 2.19 16.67
C TRP A 56 13.85 3.46 17.20
N ASP A 57 14.91 3.90 16.51
CA ASP A 57 15.60 5.16 16.79
C ASP A 57 15.34 6.16 15.66
N PRO A 58 14.43 7.14 15.87
CA PRO A 58 14.12 8.16 14.88
C PRO A 58 15.34 8.97 14.43
N GLU A 59 16.32 9.19 15.31
CA GLU A 59 17.52 9.96 14.97
C GLU A 59 18.43 9.16 14.02
N ASP A 60 18.59 7.87 14.26
CA ASP A 60 19.38 6.99 13.39
C ASP A 60 18.71 6.80 12.03
N ILE A 61 17.39 6.68 11.99
CA ILE A 61 16.62 6.60 10.73
C ILE A 61 16.80 7.88 9.91
N LEU A 62 16.65 9.06 10.52
CA LEU A 62 16.86 10.35 9.85
C LEU A 62 18.31 10.52 9.37
N ARG A 63 19.28 9.99 10.12
CA ARG A 63 20.70 10.00 9.73
C ARG A 63 20.93 9.11 8.51
N ARG A 64 20.40 7.88 8.49
CA ARG A 64 20.52 6.94 7.35
C ARG A 64 19.82 7.45 6.09
N ALA A 65 18.63 8.04 6.22
CA ALA A 65 17.88 8.59 5.09
C ALA A 65 18.59 9.77 4.40
N LYS A 66 19.41 10.54 5.15
CA LYS A 66 20.24 11.62 4.58
C LYS A 66 21.52 11.11 3.89
N ILE A 67 21.89 9.85 4.11
CA ILE A 67 23.12 9.24 3.59
C ILE A 67 22.86 8.44 2.31
N GLN A 68 21.61 8.04 2.04
CA GLN A 68 21.24 7.44 0.75
C GLN A 68 21.05 8.54 -0.32
N PRO A 69 21.76 8.45 -1.47
CA PRO A 69 21.68 9.43 -2.56
C PRO A 69 20.34 9.42 -3.30
#